data_AF-A0AAV0ERI8-F1
#
_entry.id   AF-A0AAV0ERI8-F1
#
_cell.length_a   1.000
_cell.length_b   1.000
_cell.length_c   1.000
_cell.angle_alpha   90.00
_cell.angle_beta   90.00
_cell.angle_gamma   90.00
#
_symmetry.space_group_name_H-M   'P 1'
#
loop_
_entity.id
_entity.type
_entity.pdbx_description
1 polymer ?
#
loop_
_entity_poly.entity_id
_entity_poly.type
_entity_poly.pdbx_seq_one_letter_code
_entity_poly.pdbx_strand_id
1 'polypeptide(L)'
;MGESFYNPYIPGVIEELTHKGLVKESAGARAIFIEGYCVPLIVVKRDGGYNYASTDLVSLCLNEEKADWIIYVTDSSQEQHFTMIFKVCPCFYGQPNMQVGSRLLIICTQKSLMWLLAFIKGRMESAFRLVKLMSFY
;
A
#
# COMPACT_ATOMS: atom_id res chain seq x y z
N MET A 1 -3.40 -11.20 8.25
CA MET A 1 -4.24 -11.40 7.05
C MET A 1 -3.30 -11.61 5.87
N GLY A 2 -3.56 -12.62 5.04
CA GLY A 2 -2.72 -12.92 3.88
C GLY A 2 -3.16 -12.13 2.63
N GLU A 3 -2.24 -11.98 1.67
CA GLU A 3 -2.45 -11.27 0.40
C GLU A 3 -3.67 -11.77 -0.38
N SER A 4 -3.96 -13.07 -0.32
CA SER A 4 -5.10 -13.69 -1.01
C SER A 4 -6.47 -13.18 -0.55
N PHE A 5 -6.58 -12.64 0.67
CA PHE A 5 -7.83 -12.09 1.19
C PHE A 5 -8.30 -10.87 0.38
N TYR A 6 -7.36 -10.08 -0.15
CA TYR A 6 -7.66 -8.84 -0.86
C TYR A 6 -7.94 -9.06 -2.35
N ASN A 7 -7.53 -10.19 -2.92
CA ASN A 7 -7.67 -10.50 -4.35
C ASN A 7 -9.08 -10.26 -4.93
N PRO A 8 -10.19 -10.67 -4.26
CA PRO A 8 -11.53 -10.44 -4.79
C PRO A 8 -11.93 -8.97 -4.89
N TYR A 9 -11.30 -8.10 -4.08
CA TYR A 9 -11.63 -6.68 -4.01
C TYR A 9 -10.78 -5.81 -4.95
N ILE A 10 -9.66 -6.36 -5.46
CA ILE A 10 -8.77 -5.66 -6.39
C ILE A 10 -9.53 -5.08 -7.60
N PRO A 11 -10.40 -5.85 -8.31
CA PRO A 11 -11.11 -5.31 -9.47
C PRO A 11 -11.93 -4.07 -9.13
N GLY A 12 -12.69 -4.10 -8.02
CA GLY A 12 -13.57 -3.00 -7.63
C GLY A 12 -12.81 -1.72 -7.28
N VAL A 13 -11.71 -1.83 -6.53
CA VAL A 13 -10.86 -0.67 -6.20
C VAL A 13 -10.24 -0.06 -7.46
N ILE A 14 -9.75 -0.90 -8.37
CA ILE A 14 -9.14 -0.41 -9.62
C ILE A 14 -10.19 0.25 -10.52
N GLU A 15 -11.39 -0.31 -10.64
CA GLU A 15 -12.49 0.30 -11.40
C GLU A 15 -12.87 1.66 -10.85
N GLU A 16 -12.98 1.82 -9.53
CA GLU A 16 -13.29 3.11 -8.94
C GLU A 16 -12.19 4.16 -9.19
N LEU A 17 -10.92 3.76 -9.05
CA LEU A 17 -9.79 4.64 -9.37
C LEU A 17 -9.72 4.97 -10.87
N THR A 18 -10.18 4.06 -11.74
CA THR A 18 -10.33 4.31 -13.18
C THR A 18 -11.44 5.32 -13.44
N HIS A 19 -12.60 5.19 -12.79
CA HIS A 19 -13.70 6.14 -12.87
C HIS A 19 -13.30 7.55 -12.41
N LYS A 20 -12.39 7.64 -11.43
CA LYS A 20 -11.80 8.90 -10.95
C LYS A 20 -10.71 9.47 -11.87
N GLY A 21 -10.37 8.79 -12.96
CA GLY A 21 -9.37 9.23 -13.93
C GLY A 21 -7.92 9.09 -13.45
N LEU A 22 -7.67 8.37 -12.37
CA LEU A 22 -6.33 8.18 -11.78
C LEU A 22 -5.57 7.04 -12.45
N VAL A 23 -6.29 5.98 -12.83
CA VAL A 23 -5.72 4.84 -13.55
C VAL A 23 -5.75 5.12 -15.03
N LYS A 24 -4.60 5.00 -15.69
CA LYS A 24 -4.46 5.12 -17.14
C LYS A 24 -3.98 3.80 -17.74
N GLU A 25 -4.52 3.48 -18.90
CA GLU A 25 -4.00 2.36 -19.69
C GLU A 25 -2.75 2.79 -20.44
N SER A 26 -1.71 1.97 -20.38
CA SER A 26 -0.43 2.19 -21.06
C SER A 26 0.14 0.86 -21.52
N ALA A 27 0.26 0.70 -22.84
CA ALA A 27 0.78 -0.52 -23.49
C ALA A 27 0.11 -1.82 -22.99
N GLY A 28 -1.22 -1.81 -22.82
CA GLY A 28 -2.01 -2.96 -22.34
C GLY A 28 -1.92 -3.22 -20.83
N ALA A 29 -1.16 -2.43 -20.08
CA ALA A 29 -1.15 -2.46 -18.62
C ALA A 29 -1.96 -1.28 -18.06
N ARG A 30 -2.48 -1.40 -16.84
CA ARG A 30 -3.12 -0.29 -16.12
C ARG A 30 -2.16 0.23 -15.05
N ALA A 31 -1.91 1.53 -15.06
CA ALA A 31 -0.97 2.17 -14.16
C ALA A 31 -1.44 3.54 -13.68
N ILE A 32 -1.00 3.93 -12.48
CA ILE A 32 -1.32 5.22 -11.86
C ILE A 32 -0.10 6.12 -11.94
N PHE A 33 -0.28 7.30 -12.53
CA PHE A 33 0.77 8.30 -12.66
C PHE A 33 0.63 9.33 -11.54
N ILE A 34 1.65 9.44 -10.71
CA ILE A 34 1.63 10.29 -9.51
C ILE A 34 2.66 11.39 -9.71
N GLU A 35 2.24 12.64 -9.51
CA GLU A 35 3.14 13.78 -9.60
C GLU A 35 4.27 13.68 -8.56
N GLY A 36 5.49 13.99 -9.01
CA GLY A 36 6.71 13.87 -8.22
C GLY A 36 7.40 12.50 -8.28
N TYR A 37 6.85 11.52 -9.02
CA TYR A 37 7.50 10.24 -9.28
C TYR A 37 7.77 10.02 -10.76
N CYS A 38 8.96 9.53 -11.09
CA CYS A 38 9.35 9.22 -12.47
C CYS A 38 8.80 7.87 -12.96
N VAL A 39 8.41 6.97 -12.05
CA VAL A 39 7.88 5.65 -12.38
C VAL A 39 6.39 5.58 -12.03
N PRO A 40 5.56 4.97 -12.88
CA PRO A 40 4.15 4.79 -12.56
C PRO A 40 3.94 3.58 -11.65
N LEU A 41 2.87 3.62 -10.85
CA LEU A 41 2.43 2.48 -10.06
C LEU A 41 1.60 1.55 -10.95
N ILE A 42 2.19 0.45 -11.43
CA ILE A 42 1.48 -0.54 -12.26
C ILE A 42 0.55 -1.34 -11.35
N VAL A 43 -0.77 -1.27 -11.60
CA VAL A 43 -1.80 -1.97 -10.81
C VAL A 43 -2.41 -3.15 -11.54
N VAL A 44 -2.27 -3.24 -12.86
CA VAL A 44 -2.61 -4.45 -13.65
C VAL A 44 -1.55 -4.62 -14.72
N LYS A 45 -0.97 -5.81 -14.80
CA LYS A 45 0.00 -6.18 -15.84
C LYS A 45 -0.69 -6.36 -17.20
N ARG A 46 0.12 -6.45 -18.26
CA ARG A 46 -0.37 -6.69 -19.64
C ARG A 46 -1.13 -7.99 -19.83
N ASP A 47 -0.81 -9.00 -19.02
CA ASP A 47 -1.47 -10.30 -19.01
C ASP A 47 -2.80 -10.31 -18.24
N GLY A 48 -3.25 -9.14 -17.74
CA GLY A 48 -4.44 -9.02 -16.90
C GLY A 48 -4.22 -9.43 -15.45
N GLY A 49 -3.02 -9.88 -15.08
CA GLY A 49 -2.68 -10.29 -13.72
C GLY A 49 -2.46 -9.11 -12.78
N TYR A 50 -2.81 -9.32 -11.52
CA TYR A 50 -2.51 -8.40 -10.41
C TYR A 50 -1.09 -8.62 -9.90
N ASN A 51 -0.48 -7.58 -9.36
CA ASN A 51 0.83 -7.63 -8.74
C ASN A 51 0.72 -7.23 -7.25
N TYR A 52 1.85 -7.23 -6.55
CA TYR A 52 1.90 -6.80 -5.16
C TYR A 52 1.38 -5.37 -4.97
N ALA A 53 1.61 -4.47 -5.92
CA ALA A 53 1.06 -3.11 -5.88
C ALA A 53 -0.47 -3.08 -5.81
N SER A 54 -1.15 -3.95 -6.56
CA SER A 54 -2.61 -4.06 -6.54
C SER A 54 -3.10 -4.50 -5.17
N THR A 55 -2.48 -5.53 -4.61
CA THR A 55 -2.85 -6.10 -3.30
C THR A 55 -2.56 -5.11 -2.17
N ASP A 56 -1.39 -4.48 -2.19
CA ASP A 56 -0.98 -3.49 -1.19
C ASP A 56 -1.90 -2.27 -1.21
N LEU A 57 -2.20 -1.75 -2.40
CA LEU A 57 -3.13 -0.64 -2.58
C LEU A 57 -4.49 -0.97 -1.99
N VAL A 58 -5.05 -2.13 -2.32
CA VAL A 58 -6.36 -2.57 -1.83
C VAL A 58 -6.33 -2.81 -0.32
N SER A 59 -5.25 -3.40 0.21
CA SER A 59 -5.11 -3.62 1.64
C SER A 59 -5.10 -2.32 2.44
N LEU A 60 -4.51 -1.25 1.88
CA LEU A 60 -4.51 0.07 2.49
C LEU A 60 -5.86 0.80 2.28
N CYS A 61 -6.42 0.71 1.07
CA CYS A 61 -7.71 1.31 0.70
C CYS A 61 -8.92 0.64 1.33
N LEU A 62 -8.81 -0.58 1.84
CA LEU A 62 -9.88 -1.28 2.55
C LEU A 62 -9.59 -1.42 4.03
N ASN A 63 -8.54 -0.76 4.53
CA ASN A 63 -8.26 -0.74 5.95
C ASN A 63 -9.30 0.15 6.64
N GLU A 64 -10.47 -0.43 6.92
CA GLU A 64 -11.58 0.21 7.63
C GLU A 64 -11.25 0.46 9.11
N GLU A 65 -10.23 -0.22 9.65
CA GLU A 65 -9.76 -0.01 11.01
C GLU A 65 -9.11 1.37 11.11
N LYS A 66 -9.69 2.23 11.95
CA LYS A 66 -9.14 3.53 12.37
C LYS A 66 -7.84 3.34 13.17
N ALA A 67 -6.81 2.80 12.55
CA ALA A 67 -5.51 2.66 13.17
C ALA A 67 -4.97 4.06 13.50
N ASP A 68 -4.28 4.23 14.63
CA ASP A 68 -3.57 5.47 14.95
C ASP A 68 -2.14 5.46 14.37
N TRP A 69 -1.66 4.30 13.95
CA TRP A 69 -0.36 4.12 13.32
C TRP A 69 -0.40 2.98 12.31
N ILE A 70 0.11 3.24 11.10
CA ILE A 70 0.35 2.21 10.10
C ILE A 70 1.85 2.14 9.90
N ILE A 71 2.44 0.97 10.14
CA ILE A 71 3.88 0.80 10.13
C ILE A 71 4.25 -0.24 9.10
N TYR A 72 4.88 0.23 8.02
CA TYR A 72 5.37 -0.64 6.96
C TYR A 72 6.85 -0.90 7.19
N VAL A 73 7.20 -2.17 7.31
CA VAL A 73 8.58 -2.61 7.43
C VAL A 73 8.96 -3.27 6.13
N THR A 74 9.91 -2.67 5.43
CA THR A 74 10.31 -3.14 4.10
C THR A 74 11.79 -2.86 3.83
N ASP A 75 12.28 -3.33 2.70
CA ASP A 75 13.60 -2.96 2.18
C ASP A 75 13.58 -1.53 1.63
N SER A 76 14.72 -0.84 1.67
CA SER A 76 14.88 0.50 1.11
C SER A 76 14.41 0.66 -0.35
N SER A 77 14.51 -0.40 -1.16
CA SER A 77 14.05 -0.41 -2.56
C SER A 77 12.53 -0.26 -2.71
N GLN A 78 11.75 -0.55 -1.68
CA GLN A 78 10.28 -0.47 -1.71
C GLN A 78 9.71 0.79 -1.05
N GLU A 79 10.55 1.66 -0.49
CA GLU A 79 10.11 2.92 0.12
C GLU A 79 9.25 3.75 -0.85
N GLN A 80 9.73 3.87 -2.09
CA GLN A 80 9.05 4.63 -3.14
C GLN A 80 7.68 4.04 -3.48
N HIS A 81 7.58 2.70 -3.53
CA HIS A 81 6.34 1.97 -3.79
C HIS A 81 5.26 2.26 -2.75
N PHE A 82 5.59 2.16 -1.46
CA PHE A 82 4.63 2.44 -0.39
C PHE A 82 4.24 3.92 -0.33
N THR A 83 5.19 4.83 -0.58
CA THR A 83 4.89 6.26 -0.60
C THR A 83 3.92 6.62 -1.73
N MET A 84 4.08 5.99 -2.90
CA MET A 84 3.13 6.13 -4.02
C MET A 84 1.74 5.62 -3.65
N ILE A 85 1.64 4.42 -3.07
CA ILE A 85 0.36 3.85 -2.63
C ILE A 85 -0.35 4.74 -1.61
N PHE A 86 0.41 5.31 -0.66
CA PHE A 86 -0.15 6.21 0.35
C PHE A 86 -0.71 7.51 -0.25
N LYS A 87 -0.15 8.01 -1.35
CA LYS A 87 -0.72 9.17 -2.06
C LYS A 87 -2.01 8.83 -2.81
N VAL A 88 -2.18 7.60 -3.27
CA VAL A 88 -3.34 7.18 -4.07
C VAL A 88 -4.54 6.83 -3.20
N CYS A 89 -4.32 6.18 -2.05
CA CYS A 89 -5.40 5.68 -1.19
C CYS A 89 -6.43 6.76 -0.76
N PRO A 90 -6.03 7.97 -0.31
CA PRO A 90 -6.99 9.05 -0.01
C PRO A 90 -7.93 9.42 -1.17
N CYS A 91 -7.45 9.33 -2.41
CA CYS A 91 -8.27 9.61 -3.58
C CYS A 91 -9.37 8.56 -3.80
N PHE A 92 -9.17 7.33 -3.34
CA PHE A 92 -10.19 6.29 -3.33
C PHE A 92 -11.37 6.65 -2.42
N TYR A 93 -11.17 7.35 -1.31
CA TYR A 93 -12.29 7.74 -0.44
C TYR A 93 -12.95 9.08 -0.81
N GLY A 94 -12.50 9.76 -1.87
CA GLY A 94 -13.01 11.08 -2.23
C GLY A 94 -12.74 12.15 -1.16
N GLN A 95 -11.80 11.88 -0.25
CA GLN A 95 -11.40 12.73 0.84
C GLN A 95 -10.01 13.28 0.49
N PRO A 96 -9.88 14.45 -0.18
CA PRO A 96 -8.58 15.08 -0.44
C PRO A 96 -7.83 15.44 0.86
N ASN A 97 -8.55 15.38 1.98
CA ASN A 97 -8.09 15.65 3.33
C ASN A 97 -8.28 14.44 4.24
N MET A 98 -8.12 13.21 3.71
CA MET A 98 -7.91 12.05 4.56
C MET A 98 -6.59 12.27 5.30
N GLN A 99 -6.68 12.99 6.42
CA GLN A 99 -5.84 12.72 7.57
C GLN A 99 -6.23 11.30 7.95
N VAL A 100 -5.55 10.34 7.34
CA VAL A 100 -5.35 9.05 7.97
C VAL A 100 -4.92 9.43 9.39
N GLY A 101 -5.83 9.33 10.38
CA GLY A 101 -5.48 9.61 11.78
C GLY A 101 -4.29 8.75 12.21
N SER A 102 -4.03 7.71 11.42
CA SER A 102 -2.81 6.93 11.40
C SER A 102 -1.59 7.69 10.88
N ARG A 103 -0.63 7.91 11.78
CA ARG A 103 0.74 8.30 11.38
C ARG A 103 1.36 7.13 10.61
N LEU A 104 1.80 7.37 9.38
CA LEU A 104 2.54 6.40 8.58
C LEU A 104 4.01 6.41 9.02
N LEU A 105 4.54 5.25 9.39
CA LEU A 105 5.97 5.07 9.60
C LEU A 105 6.48 3.97 8.67
N ILE A 106 7.29 4.34 7.69
CA ILE A 106 8.01 3.38 6.85
C ILE A 106 9.37 3.15 7.49
N ILE A 107 9.62 1.92 7.93
CA ILE A 107 10.92 1.49 8.46
C ILE A 107 11.61 0.70 7.34
N CYS A 108 12.54 1.36 6.67
CA CYS A 108 13.42 0.74 5.69
C CYS A 108 14.60 0.08 6.40
N THR A 109 14.81 -1.21 6.15
CA THR A 109 15.97 -1.93 6.71
C THR A 109 16.76 -2.63 5.62
N GLN A 110 18.04 -2.93 5.90
CA GLN A 110 18.79 -3.87 5.09
C GLN A 110 18.37 -5.29 5.43
N LYS A 111 18.33 -6.17 4.41
CA LYS A 111 17.97 -7.60 4.55
C LYS A 111 18.64 -8.33 5.72
N SER A 112 19.84 -7.91 6.15
CA SER A 112 20.57 -8.48 7.28
C SER A 112 19.93 -8.22 8.67
N LEU A 113 19.04 -7.22 8.79
CA LEU A 113 18.38 -6.80 10.02
C LEU A 113 16.91 -7.24 10.13
N MET A 114 16.41 -8.00 9.15
CA MET A 114 15.01 -8.45 9.11
C MET A 114 14.61 -9.31 10.33
N TRP A 115 15.55 -10.08 10.89
CA TRP A 115 15.33 -10.84 12.13
C TRP A 115 15.06 -9.94 13.35
N LEU A 116 15.73 -8.79 13.42
CA LEU A 116 15.50 -7.82 14.49
C LEU A 116 14.11 -7.20 14.38
N LEU A 117 13.59 -7.03 13.17
CA LEU A 117 12.24 -6.53 12.94
C LEU A 117 11.16 -7.50 13.39
N ALA A 118 11.35 -8.82 13.22
CA ALA A 118 10.41 -9.81 13.75
C ALA A 118 10.33 -9.75 15.29
N PHE A 119 11.46 -9.46 15.95
CA PHE A 119 11.52 -9.25 17.40
C PHE A 119 10.87 -7.91 17.82
N ILE A 120 11.12 -6.84 17.06
CA ILE A 120 10.52 -5.52 17.29
C ILE A 120 9.01 -5.56 17.05
N LYS A 121 8.53 -6.31 16.05
CA LYS A 121 7.11 -6.51 15.73
C LYS A 121 6.32 -6.93 16.96
N GLY A 122 6.74 -8.00 17.62
CA GLY A 122 6.05 -8.51 18.81
C GLY A 122 5.99 -7.52 19.96
N ARG A 123 7.02 -6.66 20.10
CA ARG A 123 7.02 -5.59 21.11
C ARG A 123 6.19 -4.37 20.69
N MET A 124 6.16 -4.02 19.42
CA MET A 124 5.41 -2.86 18.91
C MET A 124 3.91 -3.11 18.91
N GLU A 125 3.47 -4.31 18.54
CA GLU A 125 2.06 -4.73 18.64
C GLU A 125 1.56 -4.69 20.10
N SER A 126 2.46 -4.90 21.07
CA SER A 126 2.15 -4.80 22.50
C SER A 126 2.16 -3.36 23.04
N ALA A 127 2.92 -2.46 22.43
CA ALA A 127 3.13 -1.09 22.90
C ALA A 127 2.13 -0.07 22.34
N PHE A 128 1.54 -0.35 21.16
CA PHE A 128 0.59 0.53 20.52
C PHE A 128 -0.71 -0.22 20.24
N ARG A 129 -1.79 0.21 20.91
CA ARG A 129 -3.11 -0.44 20.90
C ARG A 129 -3.75 -0.58 19.50
N LEU A 130 -3.23 0.13 18.50
CA LEU A 130 -3.73 0.21 17.12
C LEU A 130 -2.57 0.40 16.11
N VAL A 131 -1.56 -0.49 16.14
CA VAL A 131 -0.49 -0.57 15.13
C VAL A 131 -0.71 -1.77 14.22
N LYS A 132 -0.79 -1.53 12.89
CA LYS A 132 -0.70 -2.60 11.89
C LYS A 132 0.74 -2.68 11.40
N LEU A 133 1.42 -3.81 11.65
CA LEU A 133 2.74 -4.07 11.08
C LEU A 133 2.63 -4.97 9.85
N MET A 134 2.79 -4.37 8.68
CA MET A 134 2.92 -5.11 7.42
C MET A 134 4.40 -5.29 7.11
N SER A 135 4.83 -6.55 7.12
CA SER A 135 6.21 -6.94 6.81
C SER A 135 6.19 -7.70 5.50
N PHE A 136 6.92 -7.20 4.51
CA PHE A 136 7.11 -7.88 3.23
C PHE A 136 8.53 -8.46 3.22
N TYR A 137 8.63 -9.76 2.95
CA TYR A 137 9.88 -10.54 2.95
C TYR A 137 10.54 -10.53 1.58
#